data_AF-A0A933U2C1-F1
#
_entry.id   AF-A0A933U2C1-F1
#
_cell.length_a   1.000
_cell.length_b   1.000
_cell.length_c   1.000
_cell.angle_alpha   90.00
_cell.angle_beta   90.00
_cell.angle_gamma   90.00
#
_symmetry.space_group_name_H-M   'P 1'
#
loop_
_entity.id
_entity.type
_entity.pdbx_description
1 polymer ?
#
loop_
_entity_poly.entity_id
_entity_poly.type
_entity_poly.pdbx_seq_one_letter_code
_entity_poly.pdbx_strand_id
1 'polypeptide(L)'
;MPIKTIAEDAVATEFRYQGLVCRRRGPFTAAKPALLWERRGAECAARTGTVEVQGADYLLVRPGGSAEFDIAGAGGGRRRLVVEQYALGAERTVRLAGSVSVDGHPIGELAPFAPFAPFAPLAPFAPLAPFADGGKDQTFVRELEVELPVGAARLAFAPAPGAFLRLARIALLTAVDAEAPL
;
A
#
# COMPACT_ATOMS: atom_id res chain seq x y z
N MET A 1 6.21 45.28 -24.41
CA MET A 1 5.78 43.87 -24.61
C MET A 1 4.82 43.85 -25.79
N PRO A 2 5.13 43.13 -26.88
CA PRO A 2 4.21 43.01 -28.01
C PRO A 2 2.95 42.26 -27.57
N ILE A 3 1.78 42.83 -27.85
CA ILE A 3 0.48 42.22 -27.57
C ILE A 3 0.10 41.33 -28.75
N LYS A 4 -0.20 40.06 -28.47
CA LYS A 4 -0.65 39.12 -29.50
C LYS A 4 -1.98 39.55 -30.09
N THR A 5 -2.14 39.34 -31.38
CA THR A 5 -3.43 39.51 -32.06
C THR A 5 -4.36 38.33 -31.76
N ILE A 6 -5.66 38.53 -31.95
CA ILE A 6 -6.67 37.47 -31.78
C ILE A 6 -6.38 36.28 -32.70
N ALA A 7 -5.89 36.54 -33.92
CA ALA A 7 -5.55 35.47 -34.87
C ALA A 7 -4.37 34.62 -34.38
N GLU A 8 -3.35 35.24 -33.79
CA GLU A 8 -2.20 34.52 -33.22
C GLU A 8 -2.60 33.66 -32.01
N ASP A 9 -3.55 34.14 -31.19
CA ASP A 9 -4.03 33.38 -30.04
C ASP A 9 -4.94 32.21 -30.46
N ALA A 10 -5.74 32.40 -31.51
CA ALA A 10 -6.57 31.34 -32.09
C ALA A 10 -5.71 30.20 -32.65
N VAL A 11 -4.66 30.51 -33.41
CA VAL A 11 -3.73 29.50 -33.96
C VAL A 11 -2.99 28.76 -32.84
N ALA A 12 -2.55 29.48 -31.80
CA ALA A 12 -1.88 28.86 -30.65
C ALA A 12 -2.82 27.95 -29.83
N THR A 13 -4.11 28.28 -29.81
CA THR A 13 -5.15 27.49 -29.14
C THR A 13 -5.52 26.24 -29.94
N GLU A 14 -5.73 26.39 -31.24
CA GLU A 14 -6.01 25.27 -32.14
C GLU A 14 -4.89 24.22 -32.12
N PHE A 15 -3.62 24.66 -32.17
CA PHE A 15 -2.48 23.76 -32.09
C PHE A 15 -2.45 22.95 -30.78
N ARG A 16 -2.77 23.59 -29.65
CA ARG A 16 -2.87 22.91 -28.34
C ARG A 16 -4.03 21.92 -28.31
N TYR A 17 -5.18 22.29 -28.86
CA TYR A 17 -6.34 21.40 -28.93
C TYR A 17 -6.06 20.20 -29.82
N GLN A 18 -5.50 20.40 -31.02
CA GLN A 18 -5.12 19.32 -31.93
C GLN A 18 -4.13 18.35 -31.27
N GLY A 19 -3.12 18.86 -30.55
CA GLY A 19 -2.21 18.00 -29.76
C GLY A 19 -2.92 17.18 -28.69
N LEU A 20 -4.00 17.70 -28.10
CA LEU A 20 -4.80 17.03 -27.08
C LEU A 20 -5.71 15.95 -27.68
N VAL A 21 -6.39 16.23 -28.80
CA VAL A 21 -7.33 15.28 -29.43
C VAL A 21 -6.65 14.27 -30.35
N CYS A 22 -5.53 14.62 -30.98
CA CYS A 22 -4.77 13.72 -31.85
C CYS A 22 -3.75 12.87 -31.08
N ARG A 23 -3.71 12.95 -29.74
CA ARG A 23 -2.92 12.03 -28.92
C ARG A 23 -3.53 10.64 -29.02
N ARG A 24 -3.08 9.89 -30.03
CA ARG A 24 -3.35 8.47 -30.18
C ARG A 24 -2.88 7.79 -28.90
N ARG A 25 -3.83 7.32 -28.07
CA ARG A 25 -3.48 6.42 -26.97
C ARG A 25 -2.82 5.21 -27.63
N GLY A 26 -1.55 4.97 -27.33
CA GLY A 26 -0.86 3.78 -27.82
C GLY A 26 -1.63 2.51 -27.45
N PRO A 27 -1.31 1.37 -28.08
CA PRO A 27 -1.82 0.09 -27.60
C PRO A 27 -1.59 0.02 -26.09
N PHE A 28 -2.60 -0.44 -25.35
CA PHE A 28 -2.53 -0.65 -23.89
C PHE A 28 -1.33 -1.56 -23.61
N THR A 29 -0.16 -0.98 -23.39
CA THR A 29 0.96 -1.67 -22.75
C THR A 29 0.43 -2.12 -21.40
N ALA A 30 0.78 -3.36 -20.99
CA ALA A 30 0.32 -4.00 -19.75
C ALA A 30 0.10 -2.94 -18.67
N ALA A 31 -1.17 -2.69 -18.34
CA ALA A 31 -1.58 -1.48 -17.66
C ALA A 31 -0.78 -1.35 -16.36
N LYS A 32 0.03 -0.30 -16.24
CA LYS A 32 0.73 -0.02 -14.98
C LYS A 32 -0.33 0.00 -13.87
N PRO A 33 -0.08 -0.64 -12.72
CA PRO A 33 -1.04 -0.63 -11.63
C PRO A 33 -1.39 0.81 -11.26
N ALA A 34 -2.66 1.16 -11.35
CA ALA A 34 -3.15 2.49 -11.02
C ALA A 34 -3.46 2.56 -9.53
N LEU A 35 -3.02 3.62 -8.87
CA LEU A 35 -3.37 3.89 -7.48
C LEU A 35 -4.84 4.30 -7.40
N LEU A 36 -5.63 3.54 -6.63
CA LEU A 36 -7.06 3.79 -6.44
C LEU A 36 -7.33 4.51 -5.12
N TRP A 37 -6.56 4.17 -4.09
CA TRP A 37 -6.74 4.69 -2.75
C TRP A 37 -5.43 4.61 -1.97
N GLU A 38 -5.18 5.58 -1.10
CA GLU A 38 -3.99 5.67 -0.25
C GLU A 38 -4.28 6.39 1.05
N ARG A 39 -3.74 5.90 2.16
CA ARG A 39 -3.71 6.57 3.46
C ARG A 39 -2.40 6.33 4.20
N ARG A 40 -2.04 7.28 5.06
CA ARG A 40 -0.99 7.11 6.06
C ARG A 40 -1.51 6.27 7.22
N GLY A 41 -0.62 5.63 7.96
CA GLY A 41 -0.99 4.84 9.14
C GLY A 41 -1.80 5.68 10.15
N ALA A 42 -1.35 6.91 10.42
CA ALA A 42 -2.00 7.81 11.37
C ALA A 42 -3.46 8.21 10.99
N GLU A 43 -3.83 8.10 9.71
CA GLU A 43 -5.13 8.51 9.14
C GLU A 43 -6.21 7.42 9.25
N CYS A 44 -6.03 6.41 10.10
CA CYS A 44 -7.06 5.39 10.32
C CYS A 44 -8.38 6.01 10.81
N ALA A 45 -9.49 5.50 10.30
CA ALA A 45 -10.84 5.97 10.60
C ALA A 45 -11.33 5.53 11.98
N ALA A 46 -10.91 4.35 12.45
CA ALA A 46 -11.24 3.86 13.79
C ALA A 46 -10.06 3.07 14.41
N ARG A 47 -10.04 3.03 15.75
CA ARG A 47 -9.02 2.34 16.55
C ARG A 47 -9.72 1.64 17.70
N THR A 48 -9.35 0.39 17.94
CA THR A 48 -9.86 -0.40 19.07
C THR A 48 -8.70 -0.95 19.88
N GLY A 49 -8.80 -0.94 21.20
CA GLY A 49 -7.74 -1.44 22.08
C GLY A 49 -6.51 -0.53 22.13
N THR A 50 -5.32 -1.13 22.28
CA THR A 50 -4.07 -0.41 22.49
C THR A 50 -3.43 0.02 21.17
N VAL A 51 -3.79 1.22 20.70
CA VAL A 51 -3.31 1.82 19.45
C VAL A 51 -2.75 3.21 19.72
N GLU A 52 -1.57 3.51 19.18
CA GLU A 52 -0.82 4.74 19.44
C GLU A 52 -0.35 5.36 18.13
N VAL A 53 -0.54 6.67 17.97
CA VAL A 53 0.01 7.42 16.82
C VAL A 53 1.46 7.77 17.15
N GLN A 54 2.38 7.46 16.24
CA GLN A 54 3.80 7.76 16.39
C GLN A 54 4.20 8.80 15.34
N GLY A 55 4.35 10.05 15.77
CA GLY A 55 4.66 11.16 14.86
C GLY A 55 3.49 11.52 13.94
N ALA A 56 3.80 12.01 12.73
CA ALA A 56 2.79 12.48 11.78
C ALA A 56 2.19 11.35 10.91
N ASP A 57 2.96 10.29 10.65
CA ASP A 57 2.64 9.33 9.60
C ASP A 57 2.35 7.92 10.15
N TYR A 58 2.95 7.54 11.28
CA TYR A 58 2.94 6.15 11.73
C TYR A 58 1.83 5.84 12.74
N LEU A 59 1.34 4.61 12.68
CA LEU A 59 0.42 4.04 13.65
C LEU A 59 0.99 2.75 14.22
N LEU A 60 1.19 2.71 15.54
CA LEU A 60 1.58 1.52 16.29
C LEU A 60 0.32 0.85 16.85
N VAL A 61 0.05 -0.36 16.39
CA VAL A 61 -1.01 -1.25 16.90
C VAL A 61 -0.33 -2.31 17.76
N ARG A 62 -0.62 -2.32 19.06
CA ARG A 62 -0.05 -3.28 20.03
C ARG A 62 -0.92 -4.54 20.09
N PRO A 63 -0.40 -5.67 20.65
CA PRO A 63 -1.19 -6.89 20.81
C PRO A 63 -2.58 -6.62 21.42
N GLY A 64 -3.63 -7.12 20.77
CA GLY A 64 -5.02 -6.91 21.19
C GLY A 64 -5.66 -5.61 20.67
N GLY A 65 -4.91 -4.76 19.96
CA GLY A 65 -5.45 -3.60 19.25
C GLY A 65 -5.86 -3.91 17.82
N SER A 66 -6.66 -3.02 17.22
CA SER A 66 -6.93 -3.01 15.78
C SER A 66 -7.08 -1.60 15.24
N ALA A 67 -6.77 -1.43 13.95
CA ALA A 67 -6.93 -0.17 13.24
C ALA A 67 -7.76 -0.39 11.98
N GLU A 68 -8.74 0.48 11.73
CA GLU A 68 -9.62 0.42 10.57
C GLU A 68 -9.48 1.64 9.67
N PHE A 69 -9.57 1.43 8.37
CA PHE A 69 -9.45 2.44 7.33
C PHE A 69 -10.72 2.44 6.48
N ASP A 70 -11.16 3.64 6.10
CA ASP A 70 -12.27 3.81 5.18
C ASP A 70 -11.79 3.70 3.74
N ILE A 71 -12.20 2.61 3.08
CA ILE A 71 -11.92 2.32 1.66
C ILE A 71 -13.16 2.48 0.78
N ALA A 72 -14.25 3.07 1.30
CA ALA A 72 -15.46 3.28 0.52
C ALA A 72 -15.15 4.06 -0.76
N GLY A 73 -15.63 3.54 -1.90
CA GLY A 73 -15.36 4.11 -3.22
C GLY A 73 -14.07 3.62 -3.90
N ALA A 74 -13.26 2.77 -3.25
CA ALA A 74 -12.10 2.14 -3.90
C ALA A 74 -12.48 1.09 -4.98
N GLY A 75 -13.76 0.69 -5.02
CA GLY A 75 -14.32 -0.28 -5.96
C GLY A 75 -14.01 -1.74 -5.58
N GLY A 76 -14.83 -2.68 -6.07
CA GLY A 76 -14.62 -4.12 -5.87
C GLY A 76 -13.67 -4.76 -6.89
N GLY A 77 -13.49 -6.08 -6.81
CA GLY A 77 -12.70 -6.91 -7.71
C GLY A 77 -11.27 -7.16 -7.21
N ARG A 78 -10.43 -7.74 -8.08
CA ARG A 78 -9.03 -8.02 -7.76
C ARG A 78 -8.22 -6.73 -7.63
N ARG A 79 -7.49 -6.62 -6.52
CA ARG A 79 -6.67 -5.47 -6.14
C ARG A 79 -5.33 -5.94 -5.60
N ARG A 80 -4.36 -5.04 -5.67
CA ARG A 80 -3.08 -5.18 -4.97
C ARG A 80 -3.10 -4.24 -3.78
N LEU A 81 -3.11 -4.81 -2.58
CA LEU A 81 -2.94 -4.09 -1.33
C LEU A 81 -1.46 -3.98 -1.01
N VAL A 82 -0.97 -2.76 -0.88
CA VAL A 82 0.41 -2.45 -0.51
C VAL A 82 0.40 -1.86 0.90
N VAL A 83 1.16 -2.47 1.80
CA VAL A 83 1.27 -2.08 3.20
C VAL A 83 2.73 -1.82 3.51
N GLU A 84 3.06 -0.57 3.81
CA GLU A 84 4.37 -0.19 4.29
C GLU A 84 4.41 -0.25 5.81
N GLN A 85 5.41 -0.97 6.31
CA GLN A 85 5.66 -1.14 7.73
C GLN A 85 7.01 -0.55 8.10
N TYR A 86 7.09 0.00 9.32
CA TYR A 86 8.31 0.63 9.82
C TYR A 86 8.87 -0.14 11.02
N ALA A 87 10.10 -0.64 10.89
CA ALA A 87 10.82 -1.27 11.97
C ALA A 87 11.84 -0.29 12.55
N LEU A 88 11.81 -0.09 13.87
CA LEU A 88 12.84 0.67 14.56
C LEU A 88 14.03 -0.23 14.83
N GLY A 89 15.22 0.20 14.46
CA GLY A 89 16.42 -0.62 14.57
C GLY A 89 16.85 -0.89 16.02
N ALA A 90 16.43 -0.02 16.95
CA ALA A 90 16.61 -0.22 18.39
C ALA A 90 15.72 -1.34 18.97
N GLU A 91 14.62 -1.71 18.31
CA GLU A 91 13.60 -2.64 18.81
C GLU A 91 13.88 -4.09 18.40
N ARG A 92 14.95 -4.68 18.95
CA ARG A 92 15.42 -6.01 18.52
C ARG A 92 14.49 -7.18 18.87
N THR A 93 13.61 -6.99 19.85
CA THR A 93 12.68 -8.02 20.34
C THR A 93 11.26 -7.87 19.78
N VAL A 94 10.99 -6.79 19.04
CA VAL A 94 9.65 -6.53 18.49
C VAL A 94 9.45 -7.35 17.22
N ARG A 95 8.39 -8.16 17.23
CA ARG A 95 7.92 -8.90 16.06
C ARG A 95 6.82 -8.10 15.37
N LEU A 96 7.02 -7.75 14.10
CA LEU A 96 5.98 -7.09 13.31
C LEU A 96 5.23 -8.12 12.47
N ALA A 97 3.95 -8.34 12.75
CA ALA A 97 3.09 -9.30 12.05
C ALA A 97 1.62 -8.97 12.29
N GLY A 98 0.74 -9.34 11.37
CA GLY A 98 -0.68 -9.08 11.53
C GLY A 98 -1.57 -9.77 10.52
N SER A 99 -2.87 -9.57 10.67
CA SER A 99 -3.90 -9.99 9.75
C SER A 99 -4.58 -8.77 9.14
N VAL A 100 -5.09 -8.95 7.94
CA VAL A 100 -5.88 -7.95 7.22
C VAL A 100 -7.26 -8.52 6.97
N SER A 101 -8.30 -7.72 7.20
CA SER A 101 -9.68 -8.08 6.90
C SER A 101 -10.41 -6.94 6.20
N VAL A 102 -11.39 -7.27 5.35
CA VAL A 102 -12.29 -6.31 4.71
C VAL A 102 -13.70 -6.55 5.20
N ASP A 103 -14.34 -5.52 5.75
CA ASP A 103 -15.70 -5.58 6.32
C ASP A 103 -15.89 -6.77 7.29
N GLY A 104 -14.85 -7.07 8.08
CA GLY A 104 -14.84 -8.17 9.05
C GLY A 104 -14.44 -9.55 8.48
N HIS A 105 -14.27 -9.68 7.16
CA HIS A 105 -13.83 -10.92 6.52
C HIS A 105 -12.30 -10.96 6.37
N PRO A 106 -11.60 -11.99 6.87
CA PRO A 106 -10.15 -12.10 6.73
C PRO A 106 -9.78 -12.27 5.25
N ILE A 107 -8.81 -11.48 4.79
CA ILE A 107 -8.33 -11.49 3.39
C ILE A 107 -6.84 -11.85 3.25
N GLY A 108 -6.08 -11.83 4.35
CA GLY A 108 -4.68 -12.24 4.31
C GLY A 108 -3.91 -11.94 5.59
N GLU A 109 -2.64 -12.33 5.59
CA GLU A 109 -1.71 -12.13 6.70
C GLU A 109 -0.47 -11.36 6.25
N LEU A 110 0.00 -10.47 7.12
CA LEU A 110 1.27 -9.79 7.02
C LEU A 110 2.32 -10.66 7.70
N ALA A 111 3.09 -11.38 6.87
CA ALA A 111 4.11 -12.30 7.34
C ALA A 111 5.10 -11.61 8.32
N PRO A 112 5.54 -12.32 9.38
CA PRO A 112 6.44 -11.76 10.36
C PRO A 112 7.68 -11.13 9.74
N PHE A 113 7.95 -9.89 10.13
CA PHE A 113 9.28 -9.32 10.04
C PHE A 113 10.01 -9.63 11.35
N ALA A 114 11.08 -10.40 11.25
CA ALA A 114 12.02 -10.66 12.34
C ALA A 114 13.38 -10.09 11.92
N PRO A 115 13.90 -9.07 12.62
CA PRO A 115 15.22 -8.51 12.29
C PRO A 115 16.36 -9.53 12.48
N PHE A 116 16.12 -10.57 13.27
CA PHE A 116 17.01 -11.71 13.47
C PHE A 116 16.21 -13.00 13.43
N ALA A 117 16.50 -13.88 12.47
CA ALA A 117 16.19 -15.29 12.57
C ALA A 117 17.46 -15.97 13.10
N PRO A 118 17.54 -16.36 14.38
CA PRO A 118 18.63 -17.21 14.83
C PRO A 118 18.38 -18.58 14.20
N PHE A 119 19.08 -18.87 13.10
CA PHE A 119 19.14 -20.19 12.45
C PHE A 119 17.80 -20.70 11.91
N ALA A 120 17.43 -20.30 10.70
CA ALA A 120 16.55 -21.13 9.88
C ALA A 120 17.35 -22.35 9.38
N PRO A 121 16.86 -23.60 9.50
CA PRO A 121 17.49 -24.74 8.84
C PRO A 121 17.54 -24.46 7.34
N LEU A 122 18.69 -24.74 6.72
CA LEU A 122 18.98 -24.52 5.30
C LEU A 122 17.96 -25.27 4.43
N ALA A 123 16.81 -24.67 4.16
CA ALA A 123 15.96 -25.06 3.05
C ALA A 123 16.65 -24.57 1.77
N PRO A 124 16.95 -25.44 0.79
CA PRO A 124 17.87 -25.12 -0.30
C PRO A 124 17.41 -24.03 -1.29
N PHE A 125 16.20 -23.46 -1.13
CA PHE A 125 15.65 -22.49 -2.10
C PHE A 125 14.80 -21.36 -1.49
N ALA A 126 14.94 -21.05 -0.19
CA ALA A 126 14.33 -19.83 0.34
C ALA A 126 15.20 -18.61 -0.05
N PRO A 127 14.65 -17.56 -0.70
CA PRO A 127 15.41 -16.34 -0.92
C PRO A 127 15.83 -15.77 0.43
N LEU A 128 17.14 -15.69 0.66
CA LEU A 128 17.75 -14.97 1.78
C LEU A 128 17.22 -13.54 1.74
N ALA A 129 16.23 -13.22 2.58
CA ALA A 129 15.93 -11.82 2.86
C ALA A 129 17.18 -11.20 3.49
N PRO A 130 17.68 -10.06 3.00
CA PRO A 130 18.89 -9.45 3.54
C PRO A 130 18.67 -9.14 5.02
N PHE A 131 19.48 -9.79 5.86
CA PHE A 131 19.50 -9.59 7.30
C PHE A 131 20.20 -8.29 7.68
N ALA A 132 19.67 -7.67 8.75
CA ALA A 132 20.39 -6.86 9.74
C ALA A 132 21.24 -5.68 9.24
N ASP A 133 20.60 -4.58 8.86
CA ASP A 133 21.28 -3.29 8.76
C ASP A 133 21.48 -2.68 10.17
N GLY A 134 22.41 -3.24 10.96
CA GLY A 134 23.10 -2.59 12.10
C GLY A 134 22.27 -1.96 13.24
N GLY A 135 20.95 -2.16 13.31
CA GLY A 135 20.08 -1.39 14.20
C GLY A 135 19.67 -0.02 13.65
N LYS A 136 19.67 0.15 12.32
CA LYS A 136 19.02 1.27 11.64
C LYS A 136 17.53 1.01 11.49
N ASP A 137 16.77 2.09 11.46
CA ASP A 137 15.36 2.04 11.16
C ASP A 137 15.13 1.70 9.69
N GLN A 138 14.09 0.91 9.41
CA GLN A 138 13.82 0.36 8.09
C GLN A 138 12.33 0.43 7.78
N THR A 139 12.00 0.92 6.59
CA THR A 139 10.67 0.75 5.99
C THR A 139 10.72 -0.45 5.06
N PHE A 140 9.76 -1.35 5.17
CA PHE A 140 9.60 -2.45 4.24
C PHE A 140 8.16 -2.54 3.74
N VAL A 141 8.03 -3.06 2.52
CA VAL A 141 6.76 -3.12 1.79
C VAL A 141 6.25 -4.55 1.79
N ARG A 142 4.98 -4.72 2.12
CA ARG A 142 4.23 -5.98 1.98
C ARG A 142 3.16 -5.79 0.93
N GLU A 143 2.98 -6.81 0.12
CA GLU A 143 1.99 -6.77 -0.95
C GLU A 143 1.12 -8.01 -0.87
N LEU A 144 -0.19 -7.79 -1.01
CA LEU A 144 -1.19 -8.85 -1.01
C LEU A 144 -2.07 -8.67 -2.24
N GLU A 145 -2.30 -9.76 -2.96
CA GLU A 145 -3.41 -9.81 -3.90
C GLU A 145 -4.68 -10.11 -3.13
N VAL A 146 -5.68 -9.25 -3.29
CA VAL A 146 -6.92 -9.30 -2.51
C VAL A 146 -8.11 -9.18 -3.46
N GLU A 147 -9.17 -9.90 -3.16
CA GLU A 147 -10.45 -9.76 -3.86
C GLU A 147 -11.38 -8.93 -2.98
N LEU A 148 -11.64 -7.69 -3.41
CA LEU A 148 -12.53 -6.79 -2.68
C LEU A 148 -13.98 -7.06 -3.12
N PRO A 149 -14.92 -7.29 -2.18
CA PRO A 149 -16.33 -7.35 -2.52
C PRO A 149 -16.79 -6.01 -3.12
N VAL A 150 -17.84 -6.05 -3.95
CA VAL A 150 -18.47 -4.83 -4.46
C VAL A 150 -19.05 -4.07 -3.27
N GLY A 151 -18.65 -2.81 -3.12
CA GLY A 151 -19.07 -1.98 -1.99
C GLY A 151 -18.22 -2.12 -0.73
N ALA A 152 -17.04 -2.75 -0.81
CA ALA A 152 -16.09 -2.80 0.28
C ALA A 152 -15.87 -1.41 0.92
N ALA A 153 -16.00 -1.32 2.24
CA ALA A 153 -16.02 -0.03 2.94
C ALA A 153 -14.94 0.08 4.03
N ARG A 154 -14.63 -1.00 4.73
CA ARG A 154 -13.69 -1.02 5.84
C ARG A 154 -12.55 -1.99 5.59
N LEU A 155 -11.32 -1.50 5.71
CA LEU A 155 -10.10 -2.30 5.73
C LEU A 155 -9.51 -2.27 7.13
N ALA A 156 -9.44 -3.42 7.79
CA ALA A 156 -8.95 -3.51 9.16
C ALA A 156 -7.63 -4.27 9.25
N PHE A 157 -6.79 -3.84 10.18
CA PHE A 157 -5.50 -4.42 10.52
C PHE A 157 -5.48 -4.77 11.99
N ALA A 158 -5.09 -6.00 12.31
CA ALA A 158 -4.90 -6.47 13.68
C ALA A 158 -3.55 -7.17 13.80
N PRO A 159 -2.76 -6.96 14.87
CA PRO A 159 -1.52 -7.67 15.07
C PRO A 159 -1.77 -9.16 15.30
N ALA A 160 -0.83 -9.99 14.85
CA ALA A 160 -0.86 -11.41 15.17
C ALA A 160 -0.65 -11.60 16.69
N PRO A 161 -1.03 -12.75 17.28
CA PRO A 161 -0.81 -13.00 18.70
C PRO A 161 0.65 -12.76 19.13
N GLY A 162 0.84 -11.85 20.10
CA GLY A 162 2.16 -11.49 20.62
C GLY A 162 3.02 -10.62 19.67
N ALA A 163 2.46 -10.14 18.56
CA ALA A 163 3.13 -9.28 17.60
C ALA A 163 2.58 -7.84 17.64
N PHE A 164 3.28 -6.93 16.97
CA PHE A 164 2.91 -5.54 16.79
C PHE A 164 2.68 -5.26 15.30
N LEU A 165 1.99 -4.16 15.00
CA LEU A 165 1.99 -3.58 13.67
C LEU A 165 2.42 -2.12 13.77
N ARG A 166 3.40 -1.71 12.97
CA ARG A 166 3.71 -0.30 12.78
C ARG A 166 3.44 0.07 11.33
N LEU A 167 2.26 0.64 11.09
CA LEU A 167 1.77 0.99 9.76
C LEU A 167 2.26 2.39 9.39
N ALA A 168 2.92 2.52 8.24
CA ALA A 168 3.37 3.81 7.70
C ALA A 168 2.42 4.29 6.60
N ARG A 169 2.14 3.43 5.63
CA ARG A 169 1.36 3.75 4.43
C ARG A 169 0.59 2.53 3.96
N ILE A 170 -0.64 2.73 3.53
CA ILE A 170 -1.49 1.67 2.98
C ILE A 170 -2.06 2.17 1.67
N ALA A 171 -1.94 1.38 0.61
CA ALA A 171 -2.40 1.72 -0.71
C ALA A 171 -3.14 0.55 -1.36
N LEU A 172 -4.20 0.85 -2.11
CA LEU A 172 -4.88 -0.08 -2.99
C LEU A 172 -4.60 0.31 -4.42
N LEU A 173 -4.13 -0.65 -5.20
CA LEU A 173 -3.87 -0.50 -6.63
C LEU A 173 -4.75 -1.46 -7.43
N THR A 174 -4.98 -1.12 -8.70
CA THR A 174 -5.53 -2.09 -9.65
C THR A 174 -4.60 -3.30 -9.73
N ALA A 175 -5.18 -4.51 -9.78
CA ALA A 175 -4.39 -5.67 -10.16
C ALA A 175 -3.84 -5.47 -11.58
N VAL A 176 -2.63 -5.93 -11.83
CA VAL A 176 -2.15 -6.09 -13.20
C VAL A 176 -2.70 -7.43 -13.63
N ASP A 177 -3.61 -7.44 -14.61
CA ASP A 177 -4.01 -8.71 -15.21
C ASP A 177 -2.75 -9.34 -15.81
N ALA A 178 -2.29 -10.44 -15.20
CA ALA A 178 -1.20 -11.23 -15.72
C ALA A 178 -1.69 -11.82 -17.05
N GLU A 179 -1.28 -11.17 -18.14
CA GLU A 179 -1.46 -11.61 -19.52
C GLU A 179 -2.94 -11.85 -19.93
N ALA A 180 -3.58 -10.83 -20.51
CA ALA A 180 -4.53 -11.14 -21.56
C ALA A 180 -3.74 -11.83 -22.68
N PRO A 181 -4.04 -13.10 -23.06
CA PRO A 181 -3.36 -13.74 -24.18
C PRO A 181 -3.53 -12.87 -25.42
N LEU A 182 -2.41 -12.52 -26.04
CA LEU A 182 -2.35 -11.74 -27.29
C LEU A 182 -3.02 -12.48 -28.45
#